data_AF-A0A6L5PEA9-F1
#
_entry.id   AF-A0A6L5PEA9-F1
#
_cell.length_a   1.000
_cell.length_b   1.000
_cell.length_c   1.000
_cell.angle_alpha   90.00
_cell.angle_beta   90.00
_cell.angle_gamma   90.00
#
_symmetry.space_group_name_H-M   'P 1'
#
loop_
_entity.id
_entity.type
_entity.pdbx_description
1 polymer ?
#
loop_
_entity_poly.entity_id
_entity_poly.type
_entity_poly.pdbx_seq_one_letter_code
_entity_poly.pdbx_strand_id
1 'polypeptide(L)'
;MNLGRLPDLMPSRLTVAAVIGCIVFIPLAMWASWTAGVAEHGRVAAQKTADAYHLAITAPTTGYIARLATCKASLSGTEGSLRLQNTAVEKLRQAAAADAARADRLVHAAQLQASAAERRSQAVLQSQPRDGEGRCEAAFRLHQETVE
;
A
#
# COMPACT_ATOMS: atom_id res chain seq x y z
N MET A 1 -72.17 -65.94 41.00
CA MET A 1 -71.77 -64.59 40.55
C MET A 1 -71.43 -63.77 41.79
N ASN A 2 -70.15 -63.48 42.02
CA ASN A 2 -69.64 -62.73 43.17
C ASN A 2 -69.29 -61.30 42.73
N LEU A 3 -70.24 -60.38 42.87
CA LEU A 3 -70.05 -58.94 42.61
C LEU A 3 -69.43 -58.19 43.80
N GLY A 4 -68.93 -58.89 44.82
CA GLY A 4 -68.40 -58.30 46.07
C GLY A 4 -66.93 -57.87 46.08
N ARG A 5 -66.19 -58.02 44.97
CA ARG A 5 -64.73 -57.69 44.90
C ARG A 5 -64.40 -56.42 44.11
N LEU A 6 -65.39 -55.60 43.78
CA LEU A 6 -65.16 -54.31 43.11
C LEU A 6 -64.65 -53.17 44.03
N PRO A 7 -64.91 -53.11 45.36
CA PRO A 7 -64.44 -51.99 46.17
C PRO A 7 -62.96 -52.09 46.61
N ASP A 8 -62.33 -53.27 46.54
CA ASP A 8 -60.88 -53.46 46.81
C ASP A 8 -59.98 -53.09 45.63
N LEU A 9 -60.57 -52.69 44.48
CA LEU A 9 -59.87 -52.19 43.30
C LEU A 9 -59.83 -50.65 43.22
N MET A 10 -60.18 -49.94 44.29
CA MET A 10 -59.98 -48.48 44.34
C MET A 10 -58.54 -48.18 44.81
N PRO A 11 -57.68 -47.61 43.94
CA PRO A 11 -56.32 -47.24 44.33
C PRO A 11 -56.39 -46.26 45.50
N SER A 12 -55.63 -46.53 46.57
CA SER A 12 -55.56 -45.63 47.73
C SER A 12 -55.16 -44.23 47.27
N ARG A 13 -55.64 -43.18 47.94
CA ARG A 13 -55.34 -41.77 47.58
C ARG A 13 -53.83 -41.50 47.42
N LEU A 14 -53.00 -42.25 48.15
CA LEU A 14 -51.53 -42.20 48.05
C LEU A 14 -51.02 -42.76 46.71
N THR A 15 -51.58 -43.87 46.23
CA THR A 15 -51.21 -44.43 44.93
C THR A 15 -51.66 -43.54 43.77
N VAL A 16 -52.84 -42.91 43.86
CA VAL A 16 -53.29 -41.94 42.86
C VAL A 16 -52.40 -40.71 42.84
N ALA A 17 -52.04 -40.16 44.01
CA ALA A 17 -51.13 -39.02 44.12
C ALA A 17 -49.72 -39.36 43.59
N ALA A 18 -49.21 -40.56 43.88
CA ALA A 18 -47.91 -41.02 43.38
C ALA A 18 -47.90 -41.16 41.85
N VAL A 19 -48.94 -41.75 41.25
CA VAL A 19 -49.04 -41.91 39.79
C VAL A 19 -49.16 -40.55 39.11
N ILE A 20 -49.98 -39.63 39.62
CA ILE A 20 -50.07 -38.26 39.10
C ILE A 20 -48.73 -37.53 39.24
N GLY A 21 -48.07 -37.68 40.39
CA GLY A 21 -46.72 -37.16 40.60
C GLY A 21 -45.74 -37.68 39.55
N CYS A 22 -45.70 -38.98 39.31
CA CYS A 22 -44.84 -39.58 38.28
C CYS A 22 -45.18 -39.06 36.87
N ILE A 23 -46.46 -38.92 36.54
CA ILE A 23 -46.90 -38.39 35.24
C ILE A 23 -46.41 -36.95 35.01
N VAL A 24 -46.29 -36.14 36.07
CA VAL A 24 -45.83 -34.75 35.95
C VAL A 24 -44.31 -34.64 36.04
N PHE A 25 -43.67 -35.31 37.02
CA PHE A 25 -42.24 -35.16 37.28
C PHE A 25 -41.36 -35.83 36.23
N ILE A 26 -41.79 -36.95 35.63
CA ILE A 26 -40.97 -37.66 34.63
C ILE A 26 -40.82 -36.82 33.35
N PRO A 27 -41.88 -36.29 32.71
CA PRO A 27 -41.74 -35.42 31.55
C PRO A 27 -40.97 -34.14 31.86
N LEU A 28 -41.13 -33.57 33.06
CA LEU A 28 -40.45 -32.35 33.47
C LEU A 28 -38.93 -32.58 33.60
N ALA A 29 -38.53 -33.72 34.17
CA ALA A 29 -37.13 -34.14 34.25
C ALA A 29 -36.53 -34.40 32.86
N MET A 30 -37.28 -35.06 31.97
CA MET A 30 -36.87 -35.25 30.58
C MET A 30 -36.66 -33.92 29.86
N TRP A 31 -37.60 -32.97 30.02
CA TRP A 31 -37.50 -31.64 29.41
C TRP A 31 -36.32 -30.83 29.96
N ALA A 32 -36.07 -30.86 31.27
CA ALA A 32 -34.93 -30.19 31.88
C ALA A 32 -33.59 -30.79 31.40
N SER A 33 -33.49 -32.13 31.33
CA SER A 33 -32.29 -32.79 30.82
C SER A 33 -32.04 -32.50 29.33
N TRP A 34 -33.10 -32.43 28.52
CA TRP A 34 -32.98 -32.10 27.10
C TRP A 34 -32.54 -30.65 26.89
N THR A 35 -33.16 -29.69 27.57
CA THR A 35 -32.78 -28.27 27.45
C THR A 35 -31.34 -28.02 27.92
N ALA A 36 -30.91 -28.66 29.01
CA ALA A 36 -29.51 -28.62 29.46
C ALA A 36 -28.55 -29.23 28.42
N GLY A 37 -28.93 -30.36 27.81
CA GLY A 37 -28.15 -31.00 26.76
C GLY A 37 -28.01 -30.14 25.50
N VAL A 38 -29.10 -29.50 25.04
CA VAL A 38 -29.06 -28.60 23.88
C VAL A 38 -28.24 -27.35 24.17
N ALA A 39 -28.35 -26.79 25.39
CA ALA A 39 -27.56 -25.64 25.81
C ALA A 39 -26.06 -25.96 25.80
N GLU A 40 -25.65 -27.11 26.37
CA GLU A 40 -24.24 -27.52 26.36
C GLU A 40 -23.75 -27.85 24.95
N HIS A 41 -24.56 -28.51 24.12
CA HIS A 41 -24.23 -28.72 22.70
C HIS A 41 -24.03 -27.40 21.94
N GLY A 42 -24.88 -26.40 22.18
CA GLY A 42 -24.74 -25.06 21.61
C GLY A 42 -23.47 -24.37 22.10
N ARG A 43 -23.16 -24.48 23.39
CA ARG A 43 -21.95 -23.90 24.01
C ARG A 43 -20.67 -24.52 23.46
N VAL A 44 -20.63 -25.85 23.31
CA VAL A 44 -19.51 -26.59 22.71
C VAL A 44 -19.35 -26.25 21.23
N ALA A 45 -20.44 -26.12 20.48
CA ALA A 45 -20.37 -25.69 19.09
C ALA A 45 -19.81 -24.27 18.95
N ALA A 46 -20.25 -23.34 19.80
CA ALA A 46 -19.74 -21.98 19.84
C ALA A 46 -18.27 -21.90 20.29
N GLN A 47 -17.84 -22.76 21.23
CA GLN A 47 -16.43 -22.85 21.61
C GLN A 47 -15.58 -23.40 20.46
N LYS A 48 -16.03 -24.46 19.77
CA LYS A 48 -15.30 -25.01 18.62
C LYS A 48 -15.12 -23.98 17.50
N THR A 49 -16.13 -23.17 17.21
CA THR A 49 -16.00 -22.10 16.21
C THR A 49 -15.07 -21.00 16.71
N ALA A 50 -15.17 -20.59 17.98
CA ALA A 50 -14.26 -19.62 18.58
C ALA A 50 -12.79 -20.10 18.55
N ASP A 51 -12.54 -21.36 18.88
CA ASP A 51 -11.20 -21.98 18.84
C ASP A 51 -10.66 -22.04 17.42
N ALA A 52 -11.51 -22.38 16.44
CA ALA A 52 -11.13 -22.36 15.02
C ALA A 52 -10.74 -20.95 14.55
N TYR A 53 -11.51 -19.92 14.93
CA TYR A 53 -11.15 -18.52 14.64
C TYR A 53 -9.88 -18.10 15.36
N HIS A 54 -9.72 -18.48 16.63
CA HIS A 54 -8.53 -18.16 17.39
C HIS A 54 -7.29 -18.74 16.71
N LEU A 55 -7.35 -20.01 16.29
CA LEU A 55 -6.27 -20.67 15.58
C LEU A 55 -5.98 -19.99 14.22
N ALA A 56 -7.01 -19.59 13.47
CA ALA A 56 -6.82 -18.86 12.21
C ALA A 56 -6.18 -17.47 12.42
N ILE A 57 -6.43 -16.82 13.56
CA ILE A 57 -5.88 -15.51 13.90
C ILE A 57 -4.43 -15.63 14.38
N THR A 58 -4.14 -16.60 15.26
CA THR A 58 -2.86 -16.72 15.98
C THR A 58 -1.90 -17.72 15.36
N ALA A 59 -2.30 -18.46 14.31
CA ALA A 59 -1.44 -19.42 13.65
C ALA A 59 -0.07 -18.81 13.31
N PRO A 60 1.04 -19.44 13.72
CA PRO A 60 2.36 -18.91 13.46
C PRO A 60 2.60 -18.85 11.95
N THR A 61 3.16 -17.75 11.47
CA THR A 61 3.49 -17.46 10.06
C THR A 61 2.31 -17.30 9.08
N THR A 62 1.23 -18.06 9.24
CA THR A 62 0.09 -18.07 8.30
C THR A 62 -1.16 -17.37 8.85
N GLY A 63 -1.23 -17.12 10.15
CA GLY A 63 -2.36 -16.45 10.79
C GLY A 63 -2.44 -14.97 10.46
N TYR A 64 -3.62 -14.39 10.66
CA TYR A 64 -3.89 -12.99 10.29
C TYR A 64 -2.93 -12.00 10.95
N ILE A 65 -2.55 -12.21 12.23
CA ILE A 65 -1.61 -11.33 12.93
C ILE A 65 -0.23 -11.35 12.27
N ALA A 66 0.29 -12.54 11.95
CA ALA A 66 1.59 -12.70 11.32
C ALA A 66 1.62 -12.07 9.92
N ARG A 67 0.57 -12.30 9.12
CA ARG A 67 0.44 -11.67 7.79
C ARG A 67 0.39 -10.14 7.88
N LEU A 68 -0.37 -9.60 8.84
CA LEU A 68 -0.48 -8.16 9.01
C LEU A 68 0.84 -7.53 9.46
N ALA A 69 1.61 -8.20 10.32
CA ALA A 69 2.95 -7.78 10.71
C ALA A 69 3.91 -7.75 9.49
N THR A 70 3.89 -8.79 8.65
CA THR A 70 4.68 -8.83 7.41
C THR A 70 4.28 -7.75 6.42
N CYS A 71 2.98 -7.51 6.22
CA CYS A 71 2.49 -6.43 5.36
C CYS A 71 2.96 -5.06 5.88
N LYS A 72 2.90 -4.81 7.19
CA LYS A 72 3.39 -3.57 7.80
C LYS A 72 4.90 -3.38 7.59
N ALA A 73 5.68 -4.44 7.76
CA ALA A 73 7.12 -4.41 7.50
C ALA A 73 7.41 -4.10 6.03
N SER A 74 6.73 -4.78 5.10
CA SER A 74 6.85 -4.53 3.66
C SER A 74 6.50 -3.08 3.30
N LEU A 75 5.40 -2.54 3.85
CA LEU A 75 4.98 -1.16 3.60
C LEU A 75 6.06 -0.16 4.05
N SER A 76 6.58 -0.32 5.27
CA SER A 76 7.65 0.55 5.78
C SER A 76 8.94 0.46 4.95
N GLY A 77 9.30 -0.73 4.47
CA GLY A 77 10.44 -0.93 3.57
C GLY A 77 10.23 -0.26 2.22
N THR A 78 9.02 -0.34 1.66
CA THR A 78 8.68 0.33 0.40
C THR A 78 8.69 1.85 0.52
N GLU A 79 8.20 2.42 1.63
CA GLU A 79 8.24 3.86 1.88
C GLU A 79 9.68 4.38 1.98
N GLY A 80 10.56 3.64 2.68
CA GLY A 80 11.99 3.97 2.76
C GLY A 80 12.67 3.96 1.39
N SER A 81 12.40 2.93 0.58
CA SER A 81 12.93 2.82 -0.78
C SER A 81 12.42 3.93 -1.70
N LEU A 82 11.12 4.25 -1.65
CA LEU A 82 10.52 5.34 -2.44
C LEU A 82 11.15 6.69 -2.09
N ARG A 83 11.41 6.96 -0.80
CA ARG A 83 12.05 8.20 -0.37
C ARG A 83 13.48 8.33 -0.90
N LEU A 84 14.26 7.24 -0.89
CA LEU A 84 15.60 7.20 -1.46
C LEU A 84 15.58 7.43 -2.98
N GLN A 85 14.66 6.77 -3.68
CA GLN A 85 14.51 6.93 -5.14
C GLN A 85 14.09 8.35 -5.51
N ASN A 86 13.12 8.94 -4.81
CA ASN A 86 12.72 10.34 -5.03
C ASN A 86 13.87 11.31 -4.80
N THR A 87 14.71 11.07 -3.79
CA THR A 87 15.89 11.89 -3.54
C THR A 87 16.92 11.76 -4.67
N ALA A 88 17.10 10.55 -5.22
CA ALA A 88 17.99 10.33 -6.36
C ALA A 88 17.47 11.03 -7.63
N VAL A 89 16.16 10.95 -7.90
CA VAL A 89 15.52 11.66 -9.03
C VAL A 89 15.70 13.16 -8.90
N GLU A 90 15.51 13.72 -7.70
CA GLU A 90 15.67 15.16 -7.48
C GLU A 90 17.11 15.62 -7.72
N LYS A 91 18.10 14.84 -7.26
CA LYS A 91 19.52 15.10 -7.56
C LYS A 91 19.83 15.07 -9.05
N LEU A 92 19.26 14.09 -9.77
CA LEU A 92 19.43 14.00 -11.23
C LEU A 92 18.80 15.20 -11.94
N ARG A 93 17.64 15.68 -11.49
CA ARG A 93 17.01 16.90 -12.02
C ARG A 93 17.87 18.14 -11.79
N GLN A 94 18.44 18.30 -10.61
CA GLN A 94 19.32 19.43 -10.30
C GLN A 94 20.60 19.40 -11.14
N ALA A 95 21.21 18.22 -11.31
CA ALA A 95 22.36 18.04 -12.18
C ALA A 95 22.03 18.38 -13.65
N ALA A 96 20.92 17.86 -14.16
CA ALA A 96 20.46 18.16 -15.52
C ALA A 96 20.17 19.66 -15.73
N ALA A 97 19.57 20.34 -14.75
CA ALA A 97 19.36 21.79 -14.81
C ALA A 97 20.69 22.57 -14.81
N ALA A 98 21.67 22.13 -14.02
CA ALA A 98 23.00 22.74 -14.00
C ALA A 98 23.73 22.55 -15.33
N ASP A 99 23.61 21.38 -15.95
CA ASP A 99 24.21 21.09 -17.26
C ASP A 99 23.53 21.85 -18.39
N ALA A 100 22.19 21.97 -18.38
CA ALA A 100 21.46 22.82 -19.31
C ALA A 100 21.91 24.29 -19.21
N ALA A 101 22.02 24.84 -17.99
CA ALA A 101 22.50 26.20 -17.79
C ALA A 101 23.97 26.39 -18.23
N ARG A 102 24.81 25.35 -18.15
CA ARG A 102 26.17 25.38 -18.72
C ARG A 102 26.14 25.39 -20.24
N ALA A 103 25.32 24.53 -20.85
CA ALA A 103 25.17 24.47 -22.30
C ALA A 103 24.67 25.82 -22.86
N ASP A 104 23.64 26.42 -22.24
CA ASP A 104 23.11 27.72 -22.65
C ASP A 104 24.17 28.83 -22.60
N ARG A 105 24.99 28.86 -21.55
CA ARG A 105 26.10 29.82 -21.44
C ARG A 105 27.13 29.63 -22.55
N LEU A 106 27.47 28.38 -22.89
CA LEU A 106 28.40 28.08 -23.97
C LEU A 106 27.84 28.45 -25.34
N VAL A 107 26.56 28.17 -25.58
CA VAL A 107 25.86 28.57 -26.81
C VAL A 107 25.82 30.10 -26.92
N HIS A 108 25.50 30.81 -25.85
CA HIS A 108 25.47 32.26 -25.87
C HIS A 108 26.87 32.86 -26.10
N ALA A 109 27.91 32.31 -25.47
CA ALA A 109 29.29 32.71 -25.72
C ALA A 109 29.70 32.47 -27.18
N ALA A 110 29.32 31.33 -27.77
CA ALA A 110 29.56 31.02 -29.17
C ALA A 110 28.82 31.98 -30.12
N GLN A 111 27.56 32.33 -29.83
CA GLN A 111 26.79 33.33 -30.60
C GLN A 111 27.41 34.72 -30.51
N LEU A 112 27.90 35.13 -29.34
CA LEU A 112 28.60 36.40 -29.16
C LEU A 112 29.90 36.43 -29.98
N GLN A 113 30.67 35.33 -29.98
CA GLN A 113 31.86 35.21 -30.82
C GLN A 113 31.52 35.23 -32.31
N ALA A 114 30.48 34.51 -32.73
CA ALA A 114 30.02 34.49 -34.12
C ALA A 114 29.58 35.87 -34.61
N SER A 115 28.78 36.59 -33.81
CA SER A 115 28.35 37.96 -34.15
C SER A 115 29.49 38.98 -34.12
N ALA A 116 30.52 38.78 -33.28
CA ALA A 116 31.74 39.58 -33.32
C ALA A 116 32.55 39.29 -34.59
N ALA A 117 32.68 38.02 -34.97
CA ALA A 117 33.35 37.63 -36.20
C ALA A 117 32.62 38.14 -37.46
N GLU A 118 31.29 38.10 -37.47
CA GLU A 118 30.47 38.66 -38.55
C GLU A 118 30.63 40.17 -38.69
N ARG A 119 30.68 40.91 -37.58
CA ARG A 119 30.97 42.35 -37.62
C ARG A 119 32.37 42.65 -38.15
N ARG A 120 33.37 41.84 -37.77
CA ARG A 120 34.74 41.96 -38.29
C ARG A 120 34.80 41.69 -39.79
N SER A 121 34.12 40.65 -40.28
CA SER A 121 34.10 40.35 -41.72
C SER A 121 33.38 41.43 -42.53
N GLN A 122 32.28 41.98 -42.03
CA GLN A 122 31.59 43.11 -42.67
C GLN A 122 32.46 44.37 -42.71
N ALA A 123 33.21 44.67 -41.63
CA ALA A 123 34.14 45.80 -41.60
C ALA A 123 35.25 45.66 -42.64
N VAL A 124 35.79 44.45 -42.82
CA VAL A 124 36.78 44.14 -43.86
C VAL A 124 36.19 44.33 -45.25
N LEU A 125 34.95 43.86 -45.49
CA LEU A 125 34.28 43.99 -46.80
C LEU A 125 33.94 45.44 -47.17
N GLN A 126 33.68 46.31 -46.19
CA GLN A 126 33.33 47.72 -46.41
C GLN A 126 34.57 48.64 -46.49
N SER A 127 35.74 48.15 -46.07
CA SER A 127 36.98 48.91 -46.17
C SER A 127 37.45 49.05 -47.61
N GLN A 128 37.97 50.22 -47.98
CA GLN A 128 38.65 50.40 -49.25
C GLN A 128 40.16 50.17 -49.10
N PRO A 129 40.80 49.50 -50.08
CA PRO A 129 42.25 49.39 -50.11
C PRO A 129 42.89 50.78 -50.23
N ARG A 130 44.06 50.99 -49.60
CA ARG A 130 44.83 52.22 -49.78
C ARG A 130 45.41 52.26 -51.20
N ASP A 131 45.81 53.45 -51.67
CA ASP A 131 46.40 53.60 -53.00
C ASP A 131 47.65 52.72 -53.15
N GLY A 132 47.60 51.81 -54.14
CA GLY A 132 48.64 50.82 -54.42
C GLY A 132 48.49 49.46 -53.72
N GLU A 133 47.48 49.28 -52.86
CA GLU A 133 47.26 48.06 -52.08
C GLU A 133 46.26 47.11 -52.76
N GLY A 134 46.56 45.80 -52.81
CA GLY A 134 45.62 44.79 -53.31
C GLY A 134 44.47 44.52 -52.31
N ARG A 135 43.28 44.13 -52.80
CA ARG A 135 42.11 43.88 -51.93
C ARG A 135 42.35 42.83 -50.84
N CYS A 136 43.12 41.78 -51.14
CA CYS A 136 43.47 40.74 -50.16
C CYS A 136 44.46 41.25 -49.10
N GLU A 137 45.35 42.16 -49.49
CA GLU A 137 46.39 42.73 -48.63
C GLU A 137 45.79 43.75 -47.66
N ALA A 138 44.84 44.56 -48.14
CA ALA A 138 44.01 45.43 -47.32
C ALA A 138 43.18 44.64 -46.30
N ALA A 139 42.57 43.51 -46.71
CA ALA A 139 41.81 42.64 -45.83
C ALA A 139 42.68 41.99 -44.73
N PHE A 140 43.92 41.60 -45.07
CA PHE A 140 44.86 41.04 -44.11
C PHE A 140 45.36 42.08 -43.09
N ARG A 141 45.69 43.30 -43.54
CA ARG A 141 46.06 44.42 -42.66
C ARG A 141 44.96 44.73 -41.66
N LEU A 142 43.72 44.88 -42.13
CA LEU A 142 42.58 45.13 -41.25
C LEU A 142 42.36 44.00 -40.26
N HIS A 143 42.58 42.76 -40.67
CA HIS A 143 42.48 41.64 -39.75
C HIS A 143 43.55 41.69 -38.64
N GLN A 144 44.77 42.11 -38.96
CA GLN A 144 45.84 42.32 -37.96
C GLN A 144 45.56 43.51 -37.04
N GLU A 145 45.11 44.65 -37.57
CA GLU A 145 44.76 45.84 -36.79
C GLU A 145 43.57 45.62 -35.83
N THR A 146 42.70 44.64 -36.09
CA THR A 146 41.53 44.34 -35.23
C THR A 146 41.81 43.24 -34.18
N VAL A 147 43.01 42.64 -34.18
CA VAL A 147 43.39 41.56 -33.24
C VAL A 147 44.31 42.05 -32.12
N GLU A 148 44.90 43.24 -32.25
CA GLU A 148 45.52 44.00 -31.14
C GLU A 148 44.48 44.77 -30.30
#